data_AF-A0A8T5NB62-F1
#
_entry.id   AF-A0A8T5NB62-F1
#
_cell.length_a   1.000
_cell.length_b   1.000
_cell.length_c   1.000
_cell.angle_alpha   90.00
_cell.angle_beta   90.00
_cell.angle_gamma   90.00
#
_symmetry.space_group_name_H-M   'P 1'
#
loop_
_entity.id
_entity.type
_entity.pdbx_description
1 polymer ?
#
loop_
_entity_poly.entity_id
_entity_poly.type
_entity_poly.pdbx_seq_one_letter_code
_entity_poly.pdbx_strand_id
1 'polypeptide(L)'
;MELRRVEESIFKVLMILSLLIVVGSLLGVIGTILWKGLPVLSIDMLTKTAEGGYYLGKGGGILGAIAGSLYLALGGTALAFFLSIGIAFYLQKEYSGGTRLSNMTRLSLDILWGTPSIVYGAFGFAVMMYFHMRA
;
A
#
# COMPACT_ATOMS: atom_id res chain seq x y z
N MET A 1 -2.36 42.92 -16.86
CA MET A 1 -3.26 42.19 -15.96
C MET A 1 -4.00 41.05 -16.66
N GLU A 2 -4.46 41.25 -17.91
CA GLU A 2 -5.23 40.23 -18.66
C GLU A 2 -4.49 38.91 -18.95
N LEU A 3 -3.20 38.98 -19.36
CA LEU A 3 -2.42 37.77 -19.69
C LEU A 3 -2.26 36.80 -18.50
N ARG A 4 -2.05 37.35 -17.29
CA ARG A 4 -1.92 36.54 -16.06
C ARG A 4 -3.24 35.85 -15.70
N ARG A 5 -4.38 36.47 -15.97
CA ARG A 5 -5.71 35.88 -15.72
C ARG A 5 -6.02 34.74 -16.70
N VAL A 6 -5.63 34.89 -17.97
CA VAL A 6 -5.79 33.83 -18.98
C VAL A 6 -4.90 32.64 -18.66
N GLU A 7 -3.63 32.88 -18.31
CA GLU A 7 -2.69 31.84 -17.89
C GLU A 7 -3.21 31.07 -16.66
N GLU A 8 -3.64 31.80 -15.62
CA GLU A 8 -4.23 31.20 -14.43
C GLU A 8 -5.46 30.35 -14.74
N SER A 9 -6.34 30.83 -15.64
CA SER A 9 -7.53 30.09 -16.06
C SER A 9 -7.17 28.81 -16.80
N ILE A 10 -6.16 28.83 -17.68
CA ILE A 10 -5.69 27.65 -18.41
C ILE A 10 -5.17 26.60 -17.43
N PHE A 11 -4.29 26.98 -16.50
CA PHE A 11 -3.76 26.05 -15.49
C PHE A 11 -4.86 25.49 -14.59
N LYS A 12 -5.84 26.30 -14.18
CA LYS A 12 -7.00 25.84 -13.42
C LYS A 12 -7.80 24.78 -14.18
N VAL A 13 -8.08 25.01 -15.46
CA VAL A 13 -8.80 24.04 -16.30
C VAL A 13 -7.99 22.74 -16.43
N LEU A 14 -6.68 22.83 -16.70
CA LEU A 14 -5.81 21.65 -16.79
C LEU A 14 -5.75 20.86 -15.49
N MET A 15 -5.66 21.53 -14.34
CA MET A 15 -5.68 20.87 -13.03
C MET A 15 -7.01 20.16 -12.78
N ILE A 16 -8.14 20.80 -13.10
CA ILE A 16 -9.47 20.19 -12.95
C ILE A 16 -9.62 18.99 -13.87
N LEU A 17 -9.20 19.09 -15.13
CA LEU A 17 -9.25 17.97 -16.08
C LEU A 17 -8.37 16.80 -15.61
N SER A 18 -7.16 17.07 -15.14
CA SER A 18 -6.27 16.04 -14.58
C SER A 18 -6.91 15.34 -13.38
N LEU A 19 -7.48 16.10 -12.44
CA LEU A 19 -8.21 15.56 -11.30
C LEU A 19 -9.38 14.67 -11.76
N LEU A 20 -10.19 15.14 -12.72
CA LEU A 20 -11.32 14.40 -13.25
C LEU A 20 -10.89 13.10 -13.93
N ILE A 21 -9.77 13.08 -14.64
CA ILE A 21 -9.22 11.87 -15.26
C ILE A 21 -8.78 10.88 -14.18
N VAL A 22 -8.01 11.34 -13.19
CA VAL A 22 -7.49 10.47 -12.12
C VAL A 22 -8.64 9.90 -11.29
N VAL A 23 -9.52 10.75 -10.78
CA VAL A 23 -10.68 10.33 -9.98
C VAL A 23 -11.64 9.50 -10.82
N GLY A 24 -11.91 9.89 -12.06
CA GLY A 24 -12.76 9.14 -12.98
C GLY A 24 -12.22 7.75 -13.27
N SER A 25 -10.90 7.61 -13.46
CA SER A 25 -10.26 6.30 -13.66
C SER A 25 -10.35 5.42 -12.40
N LEU A 26 -10.14 5.99 -11.21
CA LEU A 26 -10.28 5.29 -9.94
C LEU A 26 -11.73 4.79 -9.75
N LEU A 27 -12.71 5.68 -9.97
CA LEU A 27 -14.13 5.33 -9.90
C LEU A 27 -14.49 4.29 -10.97
N GLY A 28 -13.89 4.34 -12.16
CA GLY A 28 -14.06 3.34 -13.20
C GLY A 28 -13.54 1.97 -12.76
N VAL A 29 -12.34 1.90 -12.18
CA VAL A 29 -11.78 0.65 -11.63
C VAL A 29 -12.68 0.10 -10.53
N ILE A 30 -13.05 0.92 -9.55
CA ILE A 30 -13.94 0.50 -8.46
C ILE A 30 -15.30 0.03 -9.01
N GLY A 31 -15.89 0.80 -9.92
CA GLY A 31 -17.18 0.48 -10.55
C GLY A 31 -17.14 -0.83 -11.32
N THR A 32 -16.08 -1.08 -12.10
CA THR A 32 -15.92 -2.36 -12.82
C THR A 32 -15.71 -3.54 -11.89
N ILE A 33 -14.98 -3.38 -10.79
CA ILE A 33 -14.81 -4.41 -9.75
C ILE A 33 -16.16 -4.73 -9.11
N LEU A 34 -16.95 -3.72 -8.74
CA LEU A 34 -18.26 -3.94 -8.13
C LEU A 34 -19.25 -4.58 -9.11
N TRP A 35 -19.33 -4.07 -10.35
CA TRP A 35 -20.23 -4.60 -11.36
C TRP A 35 -19.95 -6.08 -11.65
N LYS A 36 -18.67 -6.44 -11.84
CA LYS A 36 -18.28 -7.82 -12.17
C LYS A 36 -18.21 -8.72 -10.94
N GLY A 37 -17.88 -8.18 -9.78
CA GLY A 37 -17.63 -8.93 -8.56
C GLY A 37 -18.88 -9.23 -7.75
N LEU A 38 -19.80 -8.27 -7.60
CA LEU A 38 -21.01 -8.45 -6.77
C LEU A 38 -21.90 -9.62 -7.23
N PRO A 39 -22.19 -9.82 -8.53
CA PRO A 39 -23.06 -10.92 -8.97
C PRO A 39 -22.48 -12.32 -8.70
N VAL A 40 -21.16 -12.43 -8.56
CA VAL A 40 -20.44 -13.70 -8.36
C VAL A 40 -20.08 -13.90 -6.88
N LEU A 41 -20.31 -12.89 -6.04
CA LEU A 41 -20.00 -12.94 -4.62
C LEU A 41 -20.97 -13.90 -3.90
N SER A 42 -20.42 -15.01 -3.41
CA SER A 42 -21.15 -16.00 -2.60
C SER A 42 -20.46 -16.19 -1.25
N ILE A 43 -21.21 -16.63 -0.24
CA ILE A 43 -20.64 -16.96 1.09
C ILE A 43 -19.60 -18.08 0.96
N ASP A 44 -19.85 -19.05 0.10
CA ASP A 44 -18.91 -20.13 -0.20
C ASP A 44 -17.59 -19.60 -0.78
N MET A 45 -17.65 -18.60 -1.66
CA MET A 45 -16.44 -17.95 -2.20
C MET A 45 -15.63 -17.25 -1.09
N LEU A 46 -16.26 -16.74 -0.03
CA LEU A 46 -15.55 -16.09 1.08
C LEU A 46 -15.00 -17.06 2.12
N THR A 47 -15.69 -18.18 2.35
CA THR A 47 -15.42 -19.09 3.48
C THR A 47 -14.70 -20.36 3.09
N LYS A 48 -14.61 -20.71 1.80
CA LYS A 48 -13.84 -21.88 1.34
C LYS A 48 -12.42 -21.51 0.95
N THR A 49 -11.50 -22.43 1.14
CA THR A 49 -10.16 -22.35 0.57
C THR A 49 -10.22 -22.59 -0.93
N ALA A 50 -9.17 -22.19 -1.65
CA ALA A 50 -9.07 -22.47 -3.07
C ALA A 50 -8.84 -23.98 -3.27
N GLU A 51 -9.81 -24.70 -3.82
CA GLU A 51 -9.60 -26.07 -4.27
C GLU A 51 -8.98 -26.00 -5.68
N GLY A 52 -7.95 -26.81 -5.92
CA GLY A 52 -7.05 -26.64 -7.06
C GLY A 52 -7.76 -26.49 -8.40
N GLY A 53 -7.69 -25.28 -8.96
CA GLY A 53 -8.19 -24.97 -10.31
C GLY A 53 -9.44 -24.10 -10.36
N TYR A 54 -9.49 -22.96 -9.65
CA TYR A 54 -10.52 -21.92 -9.85
C TYR A 54 -10.64 -21.52 -11.34
N TYR A 55 -9.50 -21.42 -12.03
CA TYR A 55 -9.44 -21.17 -13.48
C TYR A 55 -9.79 -22.38 -14.36
N LEU A 56 -9.81 -23.60 -13.79
CA LEU A 56 -10.23 -24.84 -14.46
C LEU A 56 -11.68 -25.25 -14.10
N GLY A 57 -12.44 -24.37 -13.44
CA GLY A 57 -13.82 -24.66 -13.03
C GLY A 57 -13.95 -25.63 -11.86
N LYS A 58 -12.84 -25.95 -11.17
CA LYS A 58 -12.93 -26.56 -9.86
C LYS A 58 -13.33 -25.46 -8.88
N GLY A 59 -14.38 -25.72 -8.10
CA GLY A 59 -14.91 -24.76 -7.12
C GLY A 59 -13.86 -24.36 -6.08
N GLY A 60 -14.24 -23.47 -5.17
CA GLY A 60 -13.35 -22.99 -4.11
C GLY A 60 -13.59 -21.52 -3.80
N GLY A 61 -12.88 -21.02 -2.80
CA GLY A 61 -13.01 -19.64 -2.34
C GLY A 61 -11.66 -18.94 -2.13
N ILE A 62 -11.75 -17.69 -1.71
CA ILE A 62 -10.63 -16.78 -1.48
C ILE A 62 -10.25 -16.67 0.00
N LEU A 63 -10.74 -17.58 0.86
CA LEU A 63 -10.48 -17.52 2.31
C LEU A 63 -8.98 -17.47 2.62
N GLY A 64 -8.18 -18.29 1.92
CA GLY A 64 -6.73 -18.34 2.12
C GLY A 64 -6.04 -17.00 1.82
N ALA A 65 -6.50 -16.28 0.79
CA ALA A 65 -6.00 -14.95 0.47
C ALA A 65 -6.39 -13.93 1.54
N ILE A 66 -7.65 -13.94 1.99
CA ILE A 66 -8.15 -13.05 3.05
C ILE A 66 -7.38 -13.28 4.36
N ALA A 67 -7.31 -14.54 4.81
CA ALA A 67 -6.61 -14.91 6.03
C ALA A 67 -5.11 -14.59 5.94
N GLY A 68 -4.47 -14.91 4.81
CA GLY A 68 -3.07 -14.56 4.55
C GLY A 68 -2.82 -13.05 4.62
N SER A 69 -3.65 -12.24 3.97
CA SER A 69 -3.56 -10.77 4.05
C SER A 69 -3.73 -10.26 5.48
N LEU A 70 -4.68 -10.80 6.25
CA LEU A 70 -4.90 -10.42 7.64
C LEU A 70 -3.71 -10.81 8.53
N TYR A 71 -3.17 -12.02 8.37
CA TYR A 71 -1.99 -12.45 9.13
C TYR A 71 -0.77 -11.57 8.83
N LEU A 72 -0.55 -11.25 7.55
CA LEU A 72 0.56 -10.38 7.14
C LEU A 72 0.38 -8.96 7.66
N ALA A 73 -0.81 -8.38 7.51
CA ALA A 73 -1.09 -7.02 7.96
C ALA A 73 -1.01 -6.90 9.49
N LEU A 74 -1.76 -7.73 10.22
CA LEU A 74 -1.80 -7.68 11.68
C LEU A 74 -0.47 -8.09 12.30
N GLY A 75 0.15 -9.17 11.81
CA GLY A 75 1.45 -9.63 12.30
C GLY A 75 2.54 -8.61 12.05
N GLY A 76 2.62 -8.07 10.83
CA GLY A 76 3.57 -7.02 10.47
C GLY A 76 3.37 -5.74 11.28
N THR A 77 2.13 -5.28 11.42
CA THR A 77 1.81 -4.10 12.23
C THR A 77 2.13 -4.32 13.71
N ALA A 78 1.79 -5.48 14.29
CA ALA A 78 2.07 -5.76 15.68
C ALA A 78 3.58 -5.74 15.97
N LEU A 79 4.38 -6.43 15.16
CA LEU A 79 5.84 -6.45 15.29
C LEU A 79 6.43 -5.04 15.12
N ALA A 80 5.98 -4.30 14.10
CA ALA A 80 6.43 -2.93 13.87
C ALA A 80 6.03 -1.99 15.01
N PHE A 81 4.84 -2.17 15.58
CA PHE A 81 4.34 -1.36 16.69
C PHE A 81 5.25 -1.46 17.91
N PHE A 82 5.54 -2.68 18.38
CA PHE A 82 6.39 -2.88 19.56
C PHE A 82 7.79 -2.30 19.39
N LEU A 83 8.39 -2.43 18.20
CA LEU A 83 9.71 -1.86 17.91
C LEU A 83 9.67 -0.34 17.74
N SER A 84 8.64 0.19 17.08
CA SER A 84 8.54 1.62 16.77
C SER A 84 8.19 2.48 17.97
N ILE A 85 7.49 1.96 18.99
CA ILE A 85 7.16 2.73 20.20
C ILE A 85 8.41 3.32 20.86
N GLY A 86 9.43 2.49 21.13
CA GLY A 86 10.66 2.95 21.78
C GLY A 86 11.41 3.99 20.95
N ILE A 87 11.45 3.80 19.64
CA ILE A 87 12.07 4.73 18.70
C ILE A 87 11.28 6.06 18.66
N ALA A 88 9.95 6.00 18.62
CA ALA A 88 9.09 7.18 18.60
C ALA A 88 9.27 8.03 19.87
N PHE A 89 9.31 7.39 21.04
CA PHE A 89 9.61 8.08 22.29
C PHE A 89 11.03 8.66 22.30
N TYR A 90 12.05 7.87 21.93
CA TYR A 90 13.43 8.33 21.89
C TYR A 90 13.62 9.54 20.96
N LEU A 91 12.93 9.57 19.82
CA LEU A 91 13.05 10.66 18.87
C LEU A 91 12.47 11.98 19.39
N GLN A 92 11.59 11.96 20.38
CA GLN A 92 11.00 13.18 20.92
C GLN A 92 12.09 14.13 21.42
N LYS A 93 11.96 15.41 21.08
CA LYS A 93 12.97 16.44 21.34
C LYS A 93 13.37 16.54 22.81
N GLU A 94 12.39 16.37 23.70
CA GLU A 94 12.56 16.40 25.17
C GLU A 94 13.49 15.29 25.69
N TYR A 95 13.47 14.11 25.07
CA TYR A 95 14.28 12.96 25.50
C TYR A 95 15.61 12.88 24.75
N SER A 96 15.63 13.21 23.46
CA SER A 96 16.81 13.02 22.60
C SER A 96 17.78 14.19 22.61
N GLY A 97 17.32 15.39 23.01
CA GLY A 97 18.13 16.62 23.00
C GLY A 97 18.67 17.00 21.61
N GLY A 98 18.17 16.40 20.52
CA GLY A 98 18.70 16.63 19.17
C GLY A 98 20.07 16.02 18.92
N THR A 99 20.41 14.93 19.62
CA THR A 99 21.66 14.20 19.42
C THR A 99 21.88 13.79 17.95
N ARG A 100 23.16 13.61 17.56
CA ARG A 100 23.53 13.16 16.21
C ARG A 100 22.82 11.85 15.82
N LEU A 101 22.66 10.92 16.77
CA LEU A 101 21.95 9.67 16.55
C LEU A 101 20.47 9.89 16.22
N SER A 102 19.77 10.73 16.99
CA SER A 102 18.36 11.07 16.73
C SER A 102 18.16 11.72 15.35
N ASN A 103 19.07 12.61 14.94
CA ASN A 103 19.01 13.24 13.61
C ASN A 103 19.27 12.23 12.49
N MET A 104 20.22 11.31 12.67
CA MET A 104 20.47 10.23 11.70
C MET A 104 19.26 9.31 11.58
N THR A 105 18.64 8.91 12.69
CA THR A 105 17.43 8.08 12.68
C THR A 105 16.27 8.77 11.97
N ARG A 106 16.04 10.08 12.22
CA ARG A 106 15.01 10.85 11.51
C ARG A 106 15.27 10.86 10.00
N LEU A 107 16.50 11.16 9.58
CA LEU A 107 16.88 11.15 8.18
C LEU A 107 16.64 9.77 7.54
N SER A 108 16.98 8.68 8.23
CA SER A 108 16.70 7.32 7.75
C SER A 108 15.20 7.06 7.59
N LEU A 109 14.37 7.49 8.54
CA LEU A 109 12.91 7.35 8.44
C LEU A 109 12.32 8.16 7.28
N ASP A 110 12.81 9.39 7.07
CA ASP A 110 12.38 10.24 5.95
C ASP A 110 12.72 9.61 4.60
N ILE A 111 13.91 9.03 4.47
CA ILE A 111 14.32 8.27 3.26
C ILE A 111 13.42 7.05 3.07
N LEU A 112 13.12 6.32 4.15
CA LEU A 112 12.25 5.15 4.09
C LEU A 112 10.82 5.54 3.65
N TRP A 113 10.25 6.62 4.18
CA TRP A 113 8.93 7.09 3.79
C TRP A 113 8.88 7.65 2.36
N GLY A 114 10.00 8.20 1.87
CA GLY A 114 10.13 8.65 0.48
C GLY A 114 10.32 7.52 -0.53
N THR A 115 10.70 6.31 -0.09
CA THR A 115 11.00 5.19 -0.98
C THR A 115 9.70 4.52 -1.47
N PRO A 116 9.51 4.35 -2.80
CA PRO A 116 8.32 3.69 -3.33
C PRO A 116 8.17 2.25 -2.84
N SER A 117 6.92 1.82 -2.59
CA SER A 117 6.64 0.49 -2.03
C SER A 117 7.16 -0.68 -2.87
N ILE A 118 7.20 -0.51 -4.20
CA ILE A 118 7.72 -1.52 -5.13
C ILE A 118 9.20 -1.86 -4.88
N VAL A 119 9.98 -0.89 -4.39
CA VAL A 119 11.41 -1.07 -4.11
C VAL A 119 11.59 -2.02 -2.93
N TYR A 120 10.76 -1.90 -1.89
CA TYR A 120 10.78 -2.83 -0.75
C TYR A 120 10.46 -4.27 -1.19
N GLY A 121 9.49 -4.44 -2.08
CA GLY A 121 9.15 -5.75 -2.64
C GLY A 121 10.32 -6.36 -3.42
N ALA A 122 10.93 -5.59 -4.32
CA ALA A 122 12.06 -6.05 -5.15
C ALA A 122 13.29 -6.39 -4.29
N PHE A 123 13.61 -5.56 -3.30
CA PHE A 123 14.71 -5.81 -2.38
C PHE A 123 14.47 -7.06 -1.53
N GLY A 124 13.27 -7.22 -0.95
CA GLY A 124 12.89 -8.41 -0.19
C GLY A 124 13.04 -9.70 -1.01
N PHE A 125 12.59 -9.68 -2.27
CA PHE A 125 12.77 -10.80 -3.19
C PHE A 125 14.26 -11.09 -3.46
N ALA A 126 15.08 -10.07 -3.71
CA ALA A 126 16.51 -10.24 -3.92
C ALA A 126 17.21 -10.87 -2.70
N VAL A 127 16.83 -10.47 -1.48
CA VAL A 127 17.35 -11.04 -0.23
C VAL A 127 16.94 -12.50 -0.07
N MET A 128 15.68 -12.86 -0.36
CA MET A 128 15.24 -14.26 -0.35
C MET A 128 16.04 -15.13 -1.32
N MET A 129 16.25 -14.63 -2.54
CA MET A 129 17.06 -15.30 -3.56
C MET A 129 18.51 -15.48 -3.10
N TYR A 130 19.11 -14.46 -2.48
CA TYR A 130 20.46 -14.53 -1.92
C TYR A 130 20.59 -15.64 -0.86
N PHE A 131 19.58 -15.79 0.01
CA PHE A 131 19.53 -16.86 1.01
C PHE A 131 19.04 -18.22 0.46
N HIS A 132 18.86 -18.35 -0.86
CA HIS A 132 18.35 -19.56 -1.51
C HIS A 132 17.00 -20.03 -0.95
N MET A 133 16.23 -19.10 -0.38
CA MET A 133 14.88 -19.36 0.10
C MET A 133 13.98 -19.52 -1.12
N ARG A 134 13.59 -20.77 -1.41
CA ARG A 134 12.64 -21.07 -2.48
C ARG A 134 11.22 -20.81 -1.95
N ALA A 135 10.49 -19.94 -2.65
CA ALA A 135 9.06 -19.73 -2.45
C ALA A 135 8.25 -20.92 -2.98
#